data_AF-A0A7W5EUR7-F1
#
_entry.id   AF-A0A7W5EUR7-F1
#
_cell.length_a   1.000
_cell.length_b   1.000
_cell.length_c   1.000
_cell.angle_alpha   90.00
_cell.angle_beta   90.00
_cell.angle_gamma   90.00
#
_symmetry.space_group_name_H-M   'P 1'
#
loop_
_entity.id
_entity.type
_entity.pdbx_description
1 polymer ?
#
loop_
_entity_poly.entity_id
_entity_poly.type
_entity_poly.pdbx_seq_one_letter_code
_entity_poly.pdbx_strand_id
1 'polypeptide(L)'
;MKSEIPISPEQRWEWIKYQLRSTGSSLSRLAAELDVSDSAAQLAKYVPYPRIERAIAGKLGRTPLEIWPERWNADGTPARHRPQRAEKRADERKSGERPAHICAKDSGSNAIAHRQFARGA
;
A
#
# COMPACT_ATOMS: atom_id res chain seq x y z
N MET A 1 -18.58 -22.60 -1.55
CA MET A 1 -19.09 -21.88 -0.36
C MET A 1 -18.60 -20.45 -0.44
N LYS A 2 -19.48 -19.46 -0.50
CA LYS A 2 -19.08 -18.05 -0.43
C LYS A 2 -18.69 -17.76 1.01
N SER A 3 -17.40 -17.66 1.30
CA SER A 3 -16.94 -17.26 2.64
C SER A 3 -17.41 -15.82 2.87
N GLU A 4 -18.47 -15.67 3.67
CA GLU A 4 -19.00 -14.38 4.10
C GLU A 4 -17.89 -13.59 4.78
N ILE A 5 -17.72 -12.34 4.36
CA ILE A 5 -16.67 -11.46 4.88
C ILE A 5 -17.17 -10.93 6.22
N PRO A 6 -16.42 -11.11 7.33
CA PRO A 6 -16.84 -10.60 8.62
C PRO A 6 -17.00 -9.08 8.61
N ILE A 7 -18.08 -8.59 9.20
CA ILE A 7 -18.38 -7.16 9.31
C ILE A 7 -17.41 -6.48 10.28
N SER A 8 -17.07 -7.14 11.40
CA SER A 8 -16.15 -6.61 12.41
C SER A 8 -14.71 -6.48 11.85
N PRO A 9 -14.05 -5.30 11.97
CA PRO A 9 -12.70 -5.09 11.44
C PRO A 9 -11.66 -6.08 11.97
N GLU A 10 -11.76 -6.48 13.24
CA GLU A 10 -10.81 -7.43 13.84
C GLU A 10 -10.99 -8.84 13.28
N GLN A 11 -12.24 -9.30 13.22
CA GLN A 11 -12.56 -10.61 12.64
C GLN A 11 -12.21 -10.65 11.15
N ARG A 12 -12.42 -9.55 10.44
CA ARG A 12 -12.05 -9.40 9.04
C ARG A 12 -10.54 -9.52 8.85
N TRP A 13 -9.76 -8.93 9.74
CA TRP A 13 -8.30 -9.03 9.68
C TRP A 13 -7.80 -10.46 9.89
N GLU A 14 -8.36 -11.19 10.88
CA GLU A 14 -8.02 -12.60 11.07
C GLU A 14 -8.49 -13.46 9.88
N TRP A 15 -9.66 -13.16 9.33
CA TRP A 15 -10.14 -13.80 8.11
C TRP A 15 -9.19 -13.57 6.93
N ILE A 16 -8.70 -12.33 6.72
CA ILE A 16 -7.70 -12.03 5.68
C ILE A 16 -6.43 -12.86 5.89
N LYS A 17 -5.89 -12.91 7.12
CA LYS A 17 -4.70 -13.72 7.41
C LYS A 17 -4.94 -15.19 7.11
N TYR A 18 -6.09 -15.72 7.51
CA TYR A 18 -6.47 -17.10 7.26
C TYR A 18 -6.53 -17.37 5.75
N GLN A 19 -7.22 -16.53 4.99
CA GLN A 19 -7.33 -16.69 3.54
C GLN A 19 -5.96 -16.62 2.85
N LEU A 20 -5.09 -15.70 3.26
CA LEU A 20 -3.72 -15.62 2.73
C LEU A 20 -2.94 -16.92 3.01
N ARG A 21 -3.05 -17.48 4.22
CA ARG A 21 -2.40 -18.75 4.57
C ARG A 21 -2.97 -19.91 3.78
N SER A 22 -4.29 -19.96 3.58
CA SER A 22 -4.96 -20.97 2.75
C SER A 22 -4.54 -20.92 1.28
N THR A 23 -4.18 -19.75 0.76
CA THR A 23 -3.63 -19.60 -0.60
C THR A 23 -2.11 -19.81 -0.69
N GLY A 24 -1.46 -20.19 0.42
CA GLY A 24 -0.01 -20.41 0.47
C GLY A 24 0.81 -19.10 0.50
N SER A 25 0.17 -17.97 0.80
CA SER A 25 0.82 -16.67 0.95
C SER A 25 0.81 -16.19 2.40
N SER A 26 1.45 -15.05 2.65
CA SER A 26 1.47 -14.40 3.97
C SER A 26 1.59 -12.89 3.80
N LEU A 27 1.33 -12.14 4.88
CA LEU A 27 1.51 -10.69 4.87
C LEU A 27 2.96 -10.30 4.58
N SER A 28 3.94 -11.01 5.15
CA SER A 28 5.36 -10.77 4.87
C SER A 28 5.72 -11.09 3.42
N ARG A 29 5.16 -12.16 2.84
CA ARG A 29 5.38 -12.49 1.41
C ARG A 29 4.79 -11.40 0.51
N LEU A 30 3.60 -10.90 0.84
CA LEU A 30 3.00 -9.76 0.16
C LEU A 30 3.84 -8.48 0.29
N ALA A 31 4.39 -8.22 1.48
CA ALA A 31 5.26 -7.08 1.72
C ALA A 31 6.53 -7.15 0.86
N ALA A 32 7.15 -8.33 0.80
CA ALA A 32 8.30 -8.61 -0.05
C ALA A 32 7.98 -8.43 -1.55
N GLU A 33 6.82 -8.91 -2.01
CA GLU A 33 6.39 -8.73 -3.41
C GLU A 33 6.14 -7.25 -3.78
N LEU A 34 5.72 -6.44 -2.81
CA LEU A 34 5.46 -5.01 -3.00
C LEU A 34 6.69 -4.12 -2.74
N ASP A 35 7.80 -4.72 -2.30
CA ASP A 35 9.00 -4.02 -1.82
C ASP A 35 8.67 -3.01 -0.71
N VAL A 36 7.91 -3.46 0.29
CA VAL A 36 7.55 -2.67 1.47
C VAL A 36 7.89 -3.42 2.75
N SER A 37 7.99 -2.71 3.86
CA SER A 37 8.23 -3.35 5.16
C SER A 37 7.00 -4.13 5.65
N ASP A 38 7.24 -5.20 6.42
CA ASP A 38 6.17 -5.97 7.08
C ASP A 38 5.28 -5.09 7.96
N SER A 39 5.87 -4.08 8.63
CA SER A 39 5.13 -3.09 9.40
C SER A 39 4.17 -2.28 8.52
N ALA A 40 4.57 -1.93 7.29
CA ALA A 40 3.69 -1.25 6.35
C ALA A 40 2.50 -2.15 5.94
N ALA A 41 2.72 -3.45 5.75
CA ALA A 41 1.65 -4.41 5.52
C ALA A 41 0.69 -4.53 6.71
N GLN A 42 1.21 -4.50 7.94
CA GLN A 42 0.37 -4.52 9.14
C GLN A 42 -0.46 -3.25 9.33
N LEU A 43 0.03 -2.08 8.89
CA LEU A 43 -0.70 -0.82 8.98
C LEU A 43 -2.04 -0.85 8.23
N ALA A 44 -2.20 -1.71 7.21
CA ALA A 44 -3.46 -1.89 6.49
C ALA A 44 -4.62 -2.35 7.40
N LYS A 45 -4.32 -2.94 8.57
CA LYS A 45 -5.34 -3.23 9.60
C LYS A 45 -5.99 -1.96 10.14
N TYR A 46 -5.18 -0.93 10.38
CA TYR A 46 -5.60 0.27 11.14
C TYR A 46 -5.98 1.41 10.20
N VAL A 47 -5.16 1.67 9.18
CA VAL A 47 -5.24 2.86 8.32
C VAL A 47 -5.53 2.43 6.87
N PRO A 48 -6.36 3.18 6.12
CA PRO A 48 -6.59 2.86 4.70
C PRO A 48 -5.28 2.91 3.94
N TYR A 49 -4.91 1.78 3.33
CA TYR A 49 -3.66 1.64 2.59
C TYR A 49 -3.91 1.01 1.22
N PRO A 50 -4.38 1.81 0.25
CA PRO A 50 -4.94 1.28 -0.99
C PRO A 50 -3.99 0.39 -1.79
N ARG A 51 -2.69 0.71 -1.79
CA ARG A 51 -1.66 -0.09 -2.48
C ARG A 51 -1.54 -1.51 -1.92
N ILE A 52 -1.67 -1.68 -0.61
CA ILE A 52 -1.57 -2.98 0.07
C ILE A 52 -2.91 -3.70 0.04
N GLU A 53 -4.01 -2.98 0.26
CA GLU A 53 -5.37 -3.52 0.15
C GLU A 53 -5.64 -4.12 -1.24
N ARG A 54 -5.24 -3.43 -2.32
CA ARG A 54 -5.30 -3.97 -3.70
C ARG A 54 -4.49 -5.25 -3.85
N ALA A 55 -3.30 -5.32 -3.28
CA ALA A 55 -2.43 -6.50 -3.40
C ALA A 55 -3.00 -7.70 -2.64
N ILE A 56 -3.53 -7.47 -1.42
CA ILE A 56 -4.25 -8.49 -0.64
C ILE A 56 -5.44 -8.99 -1.45
N ALA A 57 -6.29 -8.08 -1.93
CA ALA A 57 -7.46 -8.42 -2.72
C ALA A 57 -7.10 -9.25 -3.97
N GLY A 58 -6.04 -8.85 -4.68
CA GLY A 58 -5.49 -9.58 -5.83
C GLY A 58 -5.03 -11.00 -5.49
N LYS A 59 -4.40 -11.22 -4.32
CA LYS A 59 -4.04 -12.58 -3.86
C LYS A 59 -5.24 -13.44 -3.50
N LEU A 60 -6.32 -12.80 -3.04
CA LEU A 60 -7.57 -13.48 -2.70
C LEU A 60 -8.49 -13.67 -3.91
N GLY A 61 -8.13 -13.12 -5.08
CA GLY A 61 -8.99 -13.13 -6.27
C GLY A 61 -10.27 -12.32 -6.09
N ARG A 62 -10.27 -11.33 -5.20
CA ARG A 62 -11.42 -10.47 -4.88
C ARG A 62 -11.10 -9.01 -5.19
N THR A 63 -12.12 -8.17 -5.20
CA THR A 63 -11.92 -6.72 -5.27
C THR A 63 -11.71 -6.12 -3.87
N PRO A 64 -10.94 -5.03 -3.74
CA PRO A 64 -10.76 -4.38 -2.44
C PRO A 64 -12.08 -3.78 -1.92
N LEU A 65 -13.02 -3.43 -2.82
CA LEU A 65 -14.37 -2.97 -2.48
C LEU A 65 -15.19 -4.06 -1.76
N GLU A 66 -15.07 -5.33 -2.16
CA GLU A 66 -15.75 -6.43 -1.47
C GLU A 66 -15.26 -6.62 -0.03
N ILE A 67 -13.96 -6.40 0.22
CA ILE A 67 -13.34 -6.63 1.53
C ILE A 67 -13.50 -5.39 2.43
N TRP A 68 -13.36 -4.19 1.87
CA TRP A 68 -13.43 -2.92 2.59
C TRP A 68 -14.42 -1.95 1.95
N PRO A 69 -15.73 -2.26 1.97
CA PRO A 69 -16.74 -1.37 1.42
C PRO A 69 -16.75 0.00 2.11
N GLU A 70 -16.30 0.09 3.36
CA GLU A 70 -16.21 1.37 4.09
C GLU A 70 -15.02 2.25 3.68
N ARG A 71 -14.05 1.72 2.91
CA ARG A 71 -12.80 2.41 2.53
C ARG A 71 -12.72 2.71 1.03
N TRP A 72 -13.55 2.06 0.22
CA TRP A 72 -13.53 2.15 -1.23
C TRP A 72 -14.88 2.65 -1.75
N ASN A 73 -14.85 3.53 -2.74
CA ASN A 73 -16.03 3.94 -3.47
C ASN A 73 -16.42 2.86 -4.50
N ALA A 74 -17.67 2.88 -4.95
CA ALA A 74 -18.17 2.01 -6.01
C ALA A 74 -17.34 2.13 -7.31
N ASP A 75 -16.73 3.30 -7.54
CA ASP A 75 -15.85 3.58 -8.68
C ASP A 75 -14.47 2.92 -8.57
N GLY A 76 -14.18 2.17 -7.51
CA GLY A 76 -12.86 1.58 -7.27
C GLY A 76 -11.80 2.61 -6.85
N THR A 77 -12.20 3.81 -6.46
CA THR A 77 -11.32 4.83 -5.89
C THR A 77 -11.28 4.73 -4.37
N PRO A 78 -10.12 4.96 -3.72
CA PRO A 78 -10.05 5.02 -2.27
C PRO A 78 -10.84 6.23 -1.75
N ALA A 79 -11.61 6.05 -0.67
CA ALA A 79 -12.34 7.14 -0.03
C ALA A 79 -11.39 8.25 0.50
N ARG A 80 -10.13 7.90 0.80
CA ARG A 80 -9.12 8.86 1.24
C ARG A 80 -8.42 9.53 0.06
N HIS A 81 -8.92 10.68 -0.38
CA HIS A 81 -8.28 11.50 -1.41
C HIS A 81 -7.07 12.26 -0.83
N ARG A 82 -5.84 11.75 -1.04
CA ARG A 82 -4.60 12.51 -0.79
C ARG A 82 -3.92 12.83 -2.12
N PRO A 83 -4.19 14.00 -2.74
CA PRO A 83 -3.83 14.28 -4.13
C PRO A 83 -2.32 14.25 -4.43
N GLN A 84 -1.47 14.34 -3.39
CA GLN A 84 -0.01 14.45 -3.53
C GLN A 84 0.74 13.13 -3.19
N ARG A 85 0.05 12.03 -2.88
CA ARG A 85 0.69 10.73 -2.57
C ARG A 85 0.73 9.86 -3.84
N ALA A 86 1.86 9.19 -4.06
CA ALA A 86 2.34 8.56 -5.31
C ALA A 86 1.46 7.49 -6.00
N GLU A 87 0.19 7.29 -5.61
CA GLU A 87 -0.68 6.27 -6.22
C GLU A 87 -0.93 6.54 -7.72
N LYS A 88 -0.96 7.81 -8.15
CA LYS A 88 -1.06 8.18 -9.57
C LYS A 88 0.08 7.60 -10.43
N ARG A 89 1.29 7.41 -9.88
CA ARG A 89 2.47 6.95 -10.64
C ARG A 89 2.56 5.43 -10.81
N ALA A 90 1.73 4.65 -10.12
CA ALA A 90 1.77 3.19 -10.19
C ALA A 90 0.88 2.63 -11.31
N ASP A 91 -0.24 3.31 -11.58
CA ASP A 91 -1.19 2.92 -12.63
C ASP A 91 -0.63 3.23 -14.04
N GLU A 92 0.04 4.38 -14.21
CA GLU A 92 0.72 4.80 -15.45
C GLU A 92 1.83 3.83 -15.91
N ARG A 93 2.34 2.95 -15.03
CA ARG A 93 3.38 1.96 -15.38
C ARG A 93 2.83 0.64 -15.93
N LYS A 94 1.51 0.43 -15.89
CA LYS A 94 0.84 -0.80 -16.37
C LYS A 94 0.44 -0.71 -17.84
N SER A 95 0.32 0.48 -18.42
CA SER A 95 0.18 0.70 -19.86
C SER A 95 1.59 0.75 -20.49
N GLY A 96 1.90 -0.26 -21.30
CA GLY A 96 3.26 -0.58 -21.73
C GLY A 96 3.98 0.52 -22.51
N GLU A 97 5.13 0.93 -21.99
CA GLU A 97 6.39 1.14 -22.69
C GLU A 97 7.49 1.17 -21.63
N ARG A 98 8.49 0.29 -21.72
CA ARG A 98 9.67 0.34 -20.84
C ARG A 98 10.60 1.41 -21.42
N PRO A 99 10.83 2.57 -20.78
CA PRO A 99 11.97 3.38 -21.17
C PRO A 99 13.21 2.65 -20.66
N ALA A 100 14.07 2.30 -21.60
CA ALA A 100 15.37 1.72 -21.33
C ALA A 100 16.18 2.69 -20.44
N HIS A 101 16.91 2.12 -19.48
CA HIS A 101 18.06 2.67 -18.76
C HIS A 101 18.41 4.16 -18.99
N ILE A 102 18.32 4.99 -17.94
CA ILE A 102 19.35 6.01 -17.72
C ILE A 102 19.70 5.98 -16.23
N CYS A 103 20.88 5.43 -15.95
CA CYS A 103 21.56 5.60 -14.68
C CYS A 103 22.12 7.03 -14.65
N ALA A 104 21.38 7.96 -14.06
CA ALA A 104 21.92 9.26 -13.69
C ALA A 104 22.22 9.23 -12.20
N LYS A 105 23.49 8.92 -11.88
CA LYS A 105 24.07 9.28 -10.59
C LYS A 105 24.11 10.80 -10.57
N ASP A 106 23.39 11.43 -9.66
CA ASP A 106 23.80 12.73 -9.15
C ASP A 106 23.46 12.82 -7.67
N SER A 107 24.54 12.86 -6.90
CA SER A 107 24.58 13.12 -5.47
C SER A 107 23.90 14.43 -5.14
N GLY A 108 22.89 14.38 -4.28
CA GLY A 108 22.28 15.54 -3.65
C GLY A 108 21.92 15.22 -2.21
N SER A 109 22.92 15.17 -1.33
CA SER A 109 22.74 15.13 0.12
C SER A 109 21.75 16.21 0.56
N ASN A 110 20.56 15.84 1.01
CA ASN A 110 19.69 16.73 1.77
C ASN A 110 20.21 16.81 3.22
N ALA A 111 21.35 17.48 3.40
CA ALA A 111 21.92 17.79 4.69
C ALA A 111 22.08 19.31 4.84
N ILE A 112 20.99 20.07 4.78
CA ILE A 112 20.94 21.49 5.18
C ILE A 112 19.57 21.74 5.82
N ALA A 113 19.56 21.93 7.15
CA ALA A 113 18.72 22.90 7.86
C ALA A 113 18.91 22.80 9.39
N HIS A 114 20.07 23.18 9.94
CA HIS A 114 20.15 23.92 11.21
C HIS A 114 21.55 24.58 11.43
N ARG A 115 21.66 25.86 11.07
CA ARG A 115 22.72 26.85 11.42
C ARG A 115 22.04 28.21 11.23
N GLN A 116 22.11 29.25 12.06
CA GLN A 116 22.91 29.64 13.22
C GLN A 116 22.07 30.69 13.98
N PHE A 117 22.31 30.87 15.28
CA PHE A 117 22.28 32.21 15.88
C PHE A 117 23.65 32.50 16.50
N ALA A 118 24.15 33.71 16.23
CA ALA A 118 25.52 34.16 16.40
C ALA A 118 25.88 34.48 17.87
N ARG A 119 27.18 34.45 18.17
CA ARG A 119 27.82 35.08 19.34
C ARG A 119 28.17 36.53 19.02
N GLY A 120 28.12 37.42 20.01
CA GLY A 120 29.03 38.57 20.09
C GLY A 120 28.41 39.89 20.57
N ALA A 121 28.67 40.23 21.83
CA ALA A 121 29.15 41.55 22.28
C ALA A 121 29.86 41.34 23.63
#